data_AF-A0A1Y5TL35-F1
#
_entry.id   AF-A0A1Y5TL35-F1
#
_cell.length_a   1.000
_cell.length_b   1.000
_cell.length_c   1.000
_cell.angle_alpha   90.00
_cell.angle_beta   90.00
_cell.angle_gamma   90.00
#
_symmetry.space_group_name_H-M   'P 1'
#
loop_
_entity.id
_entity.type
_entity.pdbx_description
1 polymer ?
#
loop_
_entity_poly.entity_id
_entity_poly.type
_entity_poly.pdbx_seq_one_letter_code
_entity_poly.pdbx_strand_id
1 'polypeptide(L)'
;MYLLFRAKMRQNAAIFNDAETKKTAHVHKTYRQGISHLNSFRRKGLFMSVSAHASHHLAALSPEQPVLIAGPTASGKSALALEIAEIQGGVIINADALQVFDNWRILTARPSVEDEMQAPHALYGHVDGASGYSVGHWLRDAAPYLTGSQRPIFVGGTGLYFSALTEGLVEIPPTPDHIRADGNARRATEGSHAGLLADLDTQDPETAAKVDRLNPMRVQRAWEVLQATGRGLAAWQADTPPPALSLTSAYPIVMDAEKEWLNDRIAQRFQMMLDQGALDEAKDNLATWDPTLPASKAIGAPELIKYLQGDMTLEAAQEAATIATRQFAKRQRTWFRARMKNYHKISLP
;
A
#
# COMPACT_ATOMS: atom_id res chain seq x y z
N MET A 1 -62.82 11.83 3.19
CA MET A 1 -61.49 12.36 2.81
C MET A 1 -60.31 11.61 3.44
N TYR A 2 -60.39 11.17 4.71
CA TYR A 2 -59.32 10.42 5.40
C TYR A 2 -59.14 8.95 4.94
N LEU A 3 -60.20 8.33 4.38
CA LEU A 3 -60.15 6.95 3.85
C LEU A 3 -59.49 6.84 2.46
N LEU A 4 -59.58 7.87 1.62
CA LEU A 4 -58.91 7.89 0.30
C LEU A 4 -57.39 8.10 0.40
N PHE A 5 -56.92 8.82 1.44
CA PHE A 5 -55.48 9.07 1.65
C PHE A 5 -54.73 7.81 2.13
N ARG A 6 -55.38 6.98 2.97
CA ARG A 6 -54.82 5.68 3.42
C ARG A 6 -54.74 4.62 2.32
N ALA A 7 -55.67 4.64 1.35
CA ALA A 7 -55.64 3.71 0.21
C ALA A 7 -54.46 4.01 -0.75
N LYS A 8 -54.17 5.30 -1.00
CA LYS A 8 -53.09 5.73 -1.89
C LYS A 8 -51.68 5.52 -1.31
N MET A 9 -51.53 5.64 0.01
CA MET A 9 -50.29 5.29 0.74
C MET A 9 -50.01 3.79 0.73
N ARG A 10 -51.04 2.93 0.82
CA ARG A 10 -50.86 1.45 0.78
C ARG A 10 -50.51 0.94 -0.62
N GLN A 11 -51.04 1.56 -1.68
CA GLN A 11 -50.65 1.22 -3.06
C GLN A 11 -49.19 1.62 -3.37
N ASN A 12 -48.74 2.78 -2.90
CA ASN A 12 -47.35 3.20 -3.10
C ASN A 12 -46.34 2.37 -2.29
N ALA A 13 -46.69 1.94 -1.06
CA ALA A 13 -45.85 1.05 -0.27
C ALA A 13 -45.73 -0.36 -0.87
N ALA A 14 -46.78 -0.87 -1.53
CA ALA A 14 -46.75 -2.16 -2.22
C ALA A 14 -45.89 -2.11 -3.49
N ILE A 15 -45.91 -0.99 -4.24
CA ILE A 15 -45.08 -0.80 -5.44
C ILE A 15 -43.60 -0.61 -5.07
N PHE A 16 -43.31 0.08 -3.96
CA PHE A 16 -41.93 0.23 -3.46
C PHE A 16 -41.37 -1.10 -2.93
N ASN A 17 -42.13 -1.87 -2.14
CA ASN A 17 -41.68 -3.18 -1.65
C ASN A 17 -41.48 -4.19 -2.79
N ASP A 18 -42.31 -4.18 -3.84
CA ASP A 18 -42.19 -5.10 -4.98
C ASP A 18 -41.00 -4.74 -5.89
N ALA A 19 -40.62 -3.45 -5.98
CA ALA A 19 -39.41 -3.02 -6.68
C ALA A 19 -38.12 -3.35 -5.89
N GLU A 20 -38.15 -3.27 -4.56
CA GLU A 20 -37.02 -3.59 -3.69
C GLU A 20 -36.81 -5.11 -3.55
N THR A 21 -37.89 -5.89 -3.47
CA THR A 21 -37.83 -7.37 -3.53
C THR A 21 -37.45 -7.89 -4.91
N LYS A 22 -37.85 -7.23 -6.01
CA LYS A 22 -37.37 -7.60 -7.36
C LYS A 22 -35.90 -7.23 -7.58
N LYS A 23 -35.41 -6.11 -7.04
CA LYS A 23 -33.97 -5.76 -7.08
C LYS A 23 -33.12 -6.71 -6.23
N THR A 24 -33.53 -7.02 -5.00
CA THR A 24 -32.81 -8.00 -4.15
C THR A 24 -32.90 -9.42 -4.69
N ALA A 25 -34.02 -9.83 -5.30
CA ALA A 25 -34.14 -11.11 -5.97
C ALA A 25 -33.31 -11.18 -7.27
N HIS A 26 -33.16 -10.08 -8.01
CA HIS A 26 -32.28 -10.02 -9.18
C HIS A 26 -30.81 -10.10 -8.75
N VAL A 27 -30.39 -9.34 -7.73
CA VAL A 27 -29.03 -9.41 -7.15
C VAL A 27 -28.75 -10.81 -6.60
N HIS A 28 -29.69 -11.45 -5.89
CA HIS A 28 -29.51 -12.84 -5.42
C HIS A 28 -29.51 -13.88 -6.54
N LYS A 29 -30.22 -13.64 -7.66
CA LYS A 29 -30.24 -14.56 -8.81
C LYS A 29 -28.96 -14.44 -9.63
N THR A 30 -28.42 -13.23 -9.80
CA THR A 30 -27.09 -12.98 -10.39
C THR A 30 -25.98 -13.53 -9.48
N TYR A 31 -26.13 -13.44 -8.15
CA TYR A 31 -25.21 -14.02 -7.17
C TYR A 31 -25.21 -15.56 -7.19
N ARG A 32 -26.38 -16.21 -7.31
CA ARG A 32 -26.47 -17.67 -7.49
C ARG A 32 -25.94 -18.15 -8.85
N GLN A 33 -26.12 -17.36 -9.91
CA GLN A 33 -25.54 -17.67 -11.23
C GLN A 33 -24.01 -17.48 -11.25
N GLY A 34 -23.48 -16.50 -10.51
CA GLY A 34 -22.04 -16.35 -10.27
C GLY A 34 -21.43 -17.54 -9.52
N ILE A 35 -22.12 -18.06 -8.50
CA ILE A 35 -21.69 -19.27 -7.77
C ILE A 35 -21.72 -20.54 -8.64
N SER A 36 -22.59 -20.63 -9.65
CA SER A 36 -22.52 -21.74 -10.62
C SER A 36 -21.34 -21.62 -11.60
N HIS A 37 -20.87 -20.40 -11.89
CA HIS A 37 -19.66 -20.18 -12.69
C HIS A 37 -18.35 -20.39 -11.93
N LEU A 38 -18.37 -20.29 -10.59
CA LEU A 38 -17.27 -20.58 -9.66
C LEU A 38 -16.70 -22.02 -9.82
N ASN A 39 -17.44 -22.96 -10.42
CA ASN A 39 -16.97 -24.33 -10.63
C ASN A 39 -16.21 -24.57 -11.96
N SER A 40 -16.12 -23.58 -12.86
CA SER A 40 -15.54 -23.79 -14.19
C SER A 40 -14.08 -23.35 -14.37
N PHE A 41 -13.50 -22.59 -13.43
CA PHE A 41 -12.11 -22.13 -13.51
C PHE A 41 -11.24 -22.72 -12.40
N ARG A 42 -10.99 -24.04 -12.50
CA ARG A 42 -9.93 -24.72 -11.75
C ARG A 42 -8.62 -24.66 -12.53
N ARG A 43 -7.70 -23.77 -12.17
CA ARG A 43 -6.28 -23.90 -12.50
C ARG A 43 -5.38 -23.78 -11.25
N LYS A 44 -4.68 -24.89 -10.99
CA LYS A 44 -3.59 -25.19 -10.04
C LYS A 44 -3.89 -24.99 -8.53
N GLY A 45 -3.69 -26.06 -7.76
CA GLY A 45 -4.23 -26.30 -6.41
C GLY A 45 -3.76 -25.39 -5.27
N LEU A 46 -3.06 -24.29 -5.55
CA LEU A 46 -2.61 -23.31 -4.56
C LEU A 46 -3.68 -22.23 -4.26
N PHE A 47 -4.59 -21.98 -5.20
CA PHE A 47 -5.72 -21.07 -4.99
C PHE A 47 -6.74 -21.61 -3.99
N MET A 48 -6.84 -22.93 -3.77
CA MET A 48 -7.92 -23.52 -2.98
C MET A 48 -7.90 -23.17 -1.48
N SER A 49 -6.72 -22.96 -0.85
CA SER A 49 -6.67 -22.64 0.60
C SER A 49 -6.87 -21.15 0.89
N VAL A 50 -6.30 -20.27 0.05
CA VAL A 50 -6.57 -18.82 0.06
C VAL A 50 -8.04 -18.57 -0.28
N SER A 51 -8.57 -19.31 -1.26
CA SER A 51 -9.95 -19.19 -1.74
C SER A 51 -10.98 -19.45 -0.65
N ALA A 52 -10.80 -20.41 0.27
CA ALA A 52 -11.82 -20.68 1.28
C ALA A 52 -12.01 -19.52 2.29
N HIS A 53 -10.92 -18.93 2.77
CA HIS A 53 -10.99 -17.79 3.69
C HIS A 53 -11.29 -16.48 2.96
N ALA A 54 -10.72 -16.27 1.77
CA ALA A 54 -11.04 -15.14 0.91
C ALA A 54 -12.53 -15.15 0.50
N SER A 55 -13.12 -16.33 0.24
CA SER A 55 -14.55 -16.48 -0.08
C SER A 55 -15.47 -15.97 1.02
N HIS A 56 -15.10 -16.15 2.30
CA HIS A 56 -15.88 -15.62 3.41
C HIS A 56 -15.85 -14.08 3.44
N HIS A 57 -14.68 -13.48 3.21
CA HIS A 57 -14.55 -12.02 3.11
C HIS A 57 -15.31 -11.47 1.90
N LEU A 58 -15.21 -12.13 0.74
CA LEU A 58 -15.96 -11.75 -0.47
C LEU A 58 -17.47 -11.75 -0.24
N ALA A 59 -18.01 -12.70 0.54
CA ALA A 59 -19.42 -12.74 0.88
C ALA A 59 -19.86 -11.66 1.89
N ALA A 60 -18.95 -11.19 2.75
CA ALA A 60 -19.21 -10.15 3.74
C ALA A 60 -18.96 -8.72 3.22
N LEU A 61 -18.26 -8.59 2.10
CA LEU A 61 -17.90 -7.33 1.47
C LEU A 61 -19.10 -6.68 0.78
N SER A 62 -19.47 -5.46 1.20
CA SER A 62 -20.43 -4.62 0.46
C SER A 62 -19.78 -4.12 -0.84
N PRO A 63 -20.47 -4.25 -2.00
CA PRO A 63 -20.00 -3.73 -3.29
C PRO A 63 -19.87 -2.20 -3.36
N GLU A 64 -20.34 -1.46 -2.36
CA GLU A 64 -20.33 0.00 -2.29
C GLU A 64 -19.25 0.54 -1.35
N GLN A 65 -18.70 -0.31 -0.47
CA GLN A 65 -17.76 0.11 0.57
C GLN A 65 -16.30 0.02 0.11
N PRO A 66 -15.45 1.06 0.29
CA PRO A 66 -14.02 0.99 0.05
C PRO A 66 -13.34 -0.23 0.66
N VAL A 67 -12.36 -0.81 -0.04
CA VAL A 67 -11.58 -1.95 0.47
C VAL A 67 -10.13 -1.54 0.68
N LEU A 68 -9.54 -1.98 1.79
CA LEU A 68 -8.10 -1.84 2.05
C LEU A 68 -7.49 -3.23 2.12
N ILE A 69 -6.45 -3.50 1.33
CA ILE A 69 -5.78 -4.81 1.29
C ILE A 69 -4.29 -4.60 1.56
N ALA A 70 -3.91 -4.81 2.81
CA ALA A 70 -2.53 -4.74 3.27
C ALA A 70 -1.91 -6.14 3.41
N GLY A 71 -0.58 -6.21 3.40
CA GLY A 71 0.14 -7.46 3.62
C GLY A 71 1.55 -7.46 3.04
N PRO A 72 2.40 -8.43 3.44
CA PRO A 72 3.80 -8.45 3.04
C PRO A 72 3.94 -8.73 1.54
N THR A 73 5.04 -8.31 0.93
CA THR A 73 5.35 -8.68 -0.47
C THR A 73 5.23 -10.19 -0.67
N ALA A 74 4.87 -10.61 -1.89
CA ALA A 74 4.58 -12.00 -2.27
C ALA A 74 3.38 -12.68 -1.57
N SER A 75 2.56 -11.98 -0.76
CA SER A 75 1.40 -12.59 -0.08
C SER A 75 0.14 -12.81 -0.93
N GLY A 76 0.09 -12.33 -2.18
CA GLY A 76 -1.07 -12.50 -3.07
C GLY A 76 -2.11 -11.37 -3.04
N LYS A 77 -1.81 -10.22 -2.41
CA LYS A 77 -2.73 -9.06 -2.31
C LYS A 77 -3.30 -8.61 -3.65
N SER A 78 -2.46 -8.49 -4.68
CA SER A 78 -2.89 -8.02 -6.00
C SER A 78 -3.90 -8.97 -6.63
N ALA A 79 -3.70 -10.29 -6.47
CA ALA A 79 -4.65 -11.29 -6.96
C ALA A 79 -6.02 -11.17 -6.25
N LEU A 80 -6.02 -10.94 -4.94
CA LEU A 80 -7.26 -10.70 -4.19
C LEU A 80 -7.94 -9.39 -4.61
N ALA A 81 -7.18 -8.31 -4.82
CA ALA A 81 -7.72 -7.04 -5.29
C ALA A 81 -8.38 -7.18 -6.68
N LEU A 82 -7.73 -7.92 -7.57
CA LEU A 82 -8.24 -8.22 -8.91
C LEU A 82 -9.52 -9.04 -8.85
N GLU A 83 -9.53 -10.12 -8.06
CA GLU A 83 -10.73 -10.96 -7.86
C GLU A 83 -11.91 -10.13 -7.32
N ILE A 84 -11.68 -9.21 -6.37
CA ILE A 84 -12.72 -8.31 -5.87
C ILE A 84 -13.22 -7.38 -6.98
N ALA A 85 -12.32 -6.78 -7.75
CA ALA A 85 -12.68 -5.84 -8.81
C ALA A 85 -13.45 -6.53 -9.94
N GLU A 86 -13.08 -7.75 -10.32
CA GLU A 86 -13.78 -8.53 -11.35
C GLU A 86 -15.19 -8.94 -10.91
N ILE A 87 -15.36 -9.36 -9.65
CA ILE A 87 -16.63 -9.86 -9.15
C ILE A 87 -17.59 -8.73 -8.76
N GLN A 88 -17.08 -7.67 -8.12
CA GLN A 88 -17.89 -6.63 -7.48
C GLN A 88 -17.71 -5.24 -8.11
N GLY A 89 -16.79 -5.08 -9.06
CA GLY A 89 -16.40 -3.79 -9.60
C GLY A 89 -15.51 -2.99 -8.65
N GLY A 90 -15.00 -1.86 -9.16
CA GLY A 90 -14.14 -0.94 -8.44
C GLY A 90 -12.85 -0.63 -9.20
N VAL A 91 -12.07 0.31 -8.65
CA VAL A 91 -10.76 0.69 -9.16
C VAL A 91 -9.69 0.28 -8.15
N ILE A 92 -8.67 -0.41 -8.64
CA ILE A 92 -7.53 -0.86 -7.84
C ILE A 92 -6.53 0.28 -7.74
N ILE A 93 -6.26 0.73 -6.51
CA ILE A 93 -5.41 1.88 -6.25
C ILE A 93 -4.17 1.40 -5.52
N ASN A 94 -3.02 1.72 -6.09
CA ASN A 94 -1.73 1.38 -5.52
C ASN A 94 -1.57 2.01 -4.11
N ALA A 95 -1.15 1.20 -3.14
CA ALA A 95 -0.70 1.61 -1.81
C ALA A 95 0.73 1.07 -1.50
N ASP A 96 1.60 1.07 -2.51
CA ASP A 96 3.01 0.70 -2.44
C ASP A 96 3.91 1.85 -2.93
N ALA A 97 4.84 2.28 -2.07
CA ALA A 97 5.69 3.45 -2.31
C ALA A 97 6.73 3.27 -3.43
N LEU A 98 6.99 2.06 -3.89
CA LEU A 98 7.93 1.82 -4.99
C LEU A 98 7.21 1.63 -6.33
N GLN A 99 5.97 1.13 -6.32
CA GLN A 99 5.18 0.88 -7.53
C GLN A 99 4.66 2.17 -8.20
N VAL A 100 4.80 3.32 -7.54
CA VAL A 100 4.42 4.63 -8.08
C VAL A 100 5.38 5.13 -9.16
N PHE A 101 6.65 4.69 -9.14
CA PHE A 101 7.67 5.19 -10.07
C PHE A 101 7.55 4.51 -11.43
N ASP A 102 7.67 5.29 -12.50
CA ASP A 102 7.47 4.88 -13.89
C ASP A 102 8.55 3.93 -14.42
N ASN A 103 9.78 4.11 -13.93
CA ASN A 103 10.99 3.46 -14.40
C ASN A 103 11.22 2.04 -13.88
N TRP A 104 10.43 1.57 -12.90
CA TRP A 104 10.49 0.21 -12.37
C TRP A 104 9.12 -0.49 -12.43
N ARG A 105 8.89 -1.29 -13.47
CA ARG A 105 7.68 -2.13 -13.63
C ARG A 105 7.86 -3.50 -13.02
N ILE A 106 8.89 -4.21 -13.46
CA ILE A 106 9.10 -5.63 -13.19
C ILE A 106 9.62 -5.79 -11.76
N LEU A 107 10.66 -5.05 -11.39
CA LEU A 107 11.29 -5.13 -10.06
C LEU A 107 10.34 -4.74 -8.92
N THR A 108 9.40 -3.84 -9.16
CA THR A 108 8.37 -3.46 -8.17
C THR A 108 7.11 -4.33 -8.30
N ALA A 109 7.03 -5.18 -9.32
CA ALA A 109 5.90 -6.01 -9.68
C ALA A 109 4.59 -5.22 -9.72
N ARG A 110 4.58 -4.14 -10.52
CA ARG A 110 3.33 -3.51 -10.93
C ARG A 110 2.42 -4.55 -11.61
N PRO A 111 1.10 -4.33 -11.63
CA PRO A 111 0.17 -5.16 -12.40
C PRO A 111 0.67 -5.40 -13.81
N SER A 112 0.47 -6.62 -14.33
CA SER A 112 0.81 -6.92 -15.72
C SER A 112 -0.19 -6.23 -16.67
N VAL A 113 0.10 -6.23 -17.97
CA VAL A 113 -0.84 -5.61 -18.94
C VAL A 113 -2.16 -6.39 -18.94
N GLU A 114 -2.08 -7.71 -18.76
CA GLU A 114 -3.22 -8.60 -18.64
C GLU A 114 -4.07 -8.29 -17.39
N ASP A 115 -3.45 -7.99 -16.25
CA ASP A 115 -4.16 -7.57 -15.04
C ASP A 115 -4.81 -6.17 -15.23
N GLU A 116 -4.11 -5.24 -15.88
CA GLU A 116 -4.63 -3.90 -16.21
C GLU A 116 -5.81 -3.94 -17.19
N MET A 117 -5.87 -4.97 -18.06
CA MET A 117 -7.02 -5.21 -18.94
C MET A 117 -8.24 -5.80 -18.21
N GLN A 118 -8.03 -6.52 -17.10
CA GLN A 118 -9.10 -7.16 -16.33
C GLN A 118 -9.83 -6.16 -15.41
N ALA A 119 -9.12 -5.18 -14.84
CA ALA A 119 -9.72 -4.15 -13.99
C ALA A 119 -8.95 -2.82 -14.07
N PRO A 120 -9.61 -1.67 -13.86
CA PRO A 120 -8.92 -0.39 -13.83
C PRO A 120 -7.95 -0.31 -12.64
N HIS A 121 -6.73 0.10 -12.93
CA HIS A 121 -5.65 0.32 -11.97
C HIS A 121 -5.23 1.79 -11.96
N ALA A 122 -4.88 2.30 -10.78
CA ALA A 122 -4.52 3.69 -10.56
C ALA A 122 -3.30 3.83 -9.64
N LEU A 123 -2.54 4.92 -9.85
CA LEU A 123 -1.34 5.28 -9.08
C LEU A 123 -0.17 4.29 -9.18
N TYR A 124 -0.10 3.59 -10.31
CA TYR A 124 1.03 2.75 -10.70
C TYR A 124 1.84 3.47 -11.76
N GLY A 125 3.16 3.56 -11.56
CA GLY A 125 4.08 4.14 -12.56
C GLY A 125 3.75 5.56 -13.01
N HIS A 126 3.08 6.35 -12.16
CA HIS A 126 2.61 7.70 -12.51
C HIS A 126 3.58 8.81 -12.07
N VAL A 127 4.66 8.44 -11.39
CA VAL A 127 5.70 9.36 -10.89
C VAL A 127 6.99 9.11 -11.64
N ASP A 128 7.60 10.18 -12.14
CA ASP A 128 8.92 10.12 -12.76
C ASP A 128 9.99 9.60 -11.78
N GLY A 129 10.85 8.69 -12.24
CA GLY A 129 11.90 8.06 -11.43
C GLY A 129 12.92 9.01 -10.78
N ALA A 130 13.11 10.21 -11.32
CA ALA A 130 13.99 11.24 -10.75
C ALA A 130 13.27 12.16 -9.74
N SER A 131 11.96 11.99 -9.58
CA SER A 131 11.14 12.86 -8.74
C SER A 131 11.07 12.39 -7.28
N GLY A 132 10.99 13.36 -6.37
CA GLY A 132 10.72 13.09 -4.96
C GLY A 132 9.26 12.71 -4.74
N TYR A 133 9.00 11.60 -4.04
CA TYR A 133 7.63 11.17 -3.72
C TYR A 133 7.48 10.84 -2.23
N SER A 134 6.37 11.28 -1.64
CA SER A 134 6.12 11.21 -0.19
C SER A 134 4.74 10.64 0.10
N VAL A 135 4.49 10.24 1.34
CA VAL A 135 3.13 9.85 1.77
C VAL A 135 2.11 10.98 1.61
N GLY A 136 2.53 12.24 1.77
CA GLY A 136 1.67 13.40 1.52
C GLY A 136 1.32 13.57 0.04
N HIS A 137 2.27 13.32 -0.87
CA HIS A 137 1.99 13.28 -2.31
C HIS A 137 0.98 12.18 -2.62
N TRP A 138 1.24 10.96 -2.15
CA TRP A 138 0.33 9.84 -2.35
C TRP A 138 -1.07 10.07 -1.81
N LEU A 139 -1.22 10.68 -0.62
CA LEU A 139 -2.53 10.96 -0.05
C LEU A 139 -3.32 11.96 -0.90
N ARG A 140 -2.65 12.98 -1.46
CA ARG A 140 -3.27 13.93 -2.40
C ARG A 140 -3.67 13.27 -3.71
N ASP A 141 -2.83 12.39 -4.26
CA ASP A 141 -3.12 11.64 -5.49
C ASP A 141 -4.24 10.60 -5.29
N ALA A 142 -4.36 10.06 -4.08
CA ALA A 142 -5.41 9.10 -3.69
C ALA A 142 -6.77 9.76 -3.42
N ALA A 143 -6.79 11.01 -2.95
CA ALA A 143 -8.01 11.70 -2.50
C ALA A 143 -9.14 11.76 -3.56
N PRO A 144 -8.88 12.02 -4.86
CA PRO A 144 -9.92 12.02 -5.89
C PRO A 144 -10.68 10.68 -5.99
N TYR A 145 -10.04 9.56 -5.70
CA TYR A 145 -10.67 8.24 -5.77
C TYR A 145 -11.61 7.94 -4.59
N LEU A 146 -11.51 8.69 -3.49
CA LEU A 146 -12.43 8.57 -2.35
C LEU A 146 -13.77 9.25 -2.60
N THR A 147 -13.80 10.22 -3.51
CA THR A 147 -15.00 11.01 -3.87
C THR A 147 -15.50 10.73 -5.29
N GLY A 148 -14.77 9.89 -6.03
CA GLY A 148 -15.12 9.47 -7.38
C GLY A 148 -16.30 8.51 -7.41
N SER A 149 -16.78 8.22 -8.63
CA SER A 149 -17.94 7.33 -8.85
C SER A 149 -17.61 5.84 -8.74
N GLN A 150 -16.33 5.47 -8.78
CA GLN A 150 -15.88 4.09 -8.69
C GLN A 150 -15.44 3.78 -7.26
N ARG A 151 -15.87 2.62 -6.75
CA ARG A 151 -15.43 2.11 -5.46
C ARG A 151 -13.90 1.93 -5.43
N PRO A 152 -13.19 2.54 -4.49
CA PRO A 152 -11.74 2.37 -4.37
C PRO A 152 -11.36 1.06 -3.65
N ILE A 153 -10.38 0.35 -4.21
CA ILE A 153 -9.74 -0.85 -3.64
C ILE A 153 -8.26 -0.52 -3.47
N PHE A 154 -7.86 -0.05 -2.29
CA PHE A 154 -6.46 0.26 -1.99
C PHE A 154 -5.68 -1.01 -1.68
N VAL A 155 -4.61 -1.28 -2.43
CA VAL A 155 -3.81 -2.50 -2.29
C VAL A 155 -2.32 -2.20 -2.23
N GLY A 156 -1.62 -2.74 -1.23
CA GLY A 156 -0.18 -2.54 -1.16
C GLY A 156 0.51 -3.00 0.10
N GLY A 157 1.82 -2.80 0.14
CA GLY A 157 2.69 -3.19 1.24
C GLY A 157 3.19 -2.03 2.11
N THR A 158 2.82 -0.77 1.80
CA THR A 158 3.34 0.40 2.52
C THR A 158 2.39 0.77 3.66
N GLY A 159 2.67 0.24 4.85
CA GLY A 159 1.83 0.47 6.03
C GLY A 159 1.65 1.95 6.40
N LEU A 160 2.62 2.81 6.08
CA LEU A 160 2.51 4.26 6.30
C LEU A 160 1.44 4.92 5.41
N TYR A 161 1.21 4.42 4.19
CA TYR A 161 0.16 4.93 3.30
C TYR A 161 -1.22 4.62 3.89
N PHE A 162 -1.43 3.39 4.36
CA PHE A 162 -2.66 3.01 5.06
C PHE A 162 -2.87 3.85 6.33
N SER A 163 -1.86 4.00 7.19
CA SER A 163 -1.99 4.85 8.38
C SER A 163 -2.33 6.30 8.03
N ALA A 164 -1.66 6.91 7.04
CA ALA A 164 -1.99 8.28 6.63
C ALA A 164 -3.43 8.41 6.10
N LEU A 165 -3.90 7.42 5.34
CA LEU A 165 -5.28 7.37 4.83
C LEU A 165 -6.32 7.23 5.96
N THR A 166 -6.04 6.35 6.93
CA THR A 166 -7.03 5.90 7.93
C THR A 166 -6.92 6.55 9.30
N GLU A 167 -5.80 7.21 9.60
CA GLU A 167 -5.52 7.93 10.84
C GLU A 167 -5.30 9.44 10.60
N GLY A 168 -5.18 9.86 9.34
CA GLY A 168 -4.86 11.24 8.97
C GLY A 168 -3.35 11.47 8.84
N LEU A 169 -3.00 12.60 8.23
CA LEU A 169 -1.60 13.04 8.08
C LEU A 169 -1.54 14.55 8.26
N VAL A 170 -0.73 15.01 9.22
CA VAL A 170 -0.43 16.44 9.35
C VAL A 170 0.41 16.92 8.16
N GLU A 171 0.02 18.05 7.59
CA GLU A 171 0.83 18.76 6.59
C GLU A 171 1.84 19.68 7.30
N ILE A 172 3.10 19.28 7.24
CA ILE A 172 4.22 20.08 7.75
C ILE A 172 4.90 20.76 6.56
N PRO A 173 5.24 22.06 6.65
CA PRO A 173 5.96 22.76 5.59
C PRO A 173 7.22 21.98 5.11
N PRO A 174 7.58 22.09 3.82
CA PRO A 174 8.79 21.48 3.30
C PRO A 174 10.03 21.95 4.07
N THR A 175 10.94 21.02 4.37
CA THR A 175 12.23 21.38 4.98
C THR A 175 13.12 22.03 3.92
N PRO A 176 13.66 23.25 4.19
CA PRO A 176 14.66 23.88 3.35
C PRO A 176 15.91 23.00 3.15
N ASP A 177 16.49 23.04 1.94
CA ASP A 177 17.61 22.15 1.59
C ASP A 177 18.85 22.35 2.47
N HIS A 178 19.13 23.58 2.88
CA HIS A 178 20.27 23.87 3.77
C HIS A 178 20.12 23.21 5.15
N ILE A 179 18.90 23.11 5.70
CA ILE A 179 18.64 22.42 6.98
C ILE A 179 18.84 20.91 6.80
N ARG A 180 18.36 20.34 5.71
CA ARG A 180 18.57 18.92 5.41
C ARG A 180 20.05 18.60 5.21
N ALA A 181 20.78 19.47 4.51
CA ALA A 181 22.22 19.34 4.31
C ALA A 181 22.97 19.38 5.64
N ASP A 182 22.61 20.30 6.54
CA ASP A 182 23.19 20.37 7.89
C ASP A 182 22.90 19.11 8.69
N GLY A 183 21.64 18.65 8.74
CA GLY A 183 21.28 17.40 9.40
C GLY A 183 22.10 16.21 8.87
N ASN A 184 22.23 16.08 7.55
CA ASN A 184 23.05 15.05 6.92
C ASN A 184 24.53 15.14 7.33
N ALA A 185 25.11 16.35 7.33
CA ALA A 185 26.50 16.58 7.69
C ALA A 185 26.75 16.20 9.16
N ARG A 186 25.89 16.68 10.07
CA ARG A 186 25.97 16.36 11.49
C ARG A 186 25.83 14.88 11.77
N ARG A 187 24.96 14.17 11.03
CA ARG A 187 24.89 12.71 11.16
C ARG A 187 26.18 12.00 10.77
N ALA A 188 26.92 12.55 9.81
CA ALA A 188 28.19 11.97 9.38
C ALA A 188 29.33 12.22 10.37
N THR A 189 29.29 13.33 11.13
CA THR A 189 30.42 13.78 11.95
C THR A 189 30.22 13.68 13.47
N GLU A 190 28.98 13.69 13.96
CA GLU A 190 28.65 13.80 15.41
C GLU A 190 28.13 12.49 16.03
N GLY A 191 28.73 11.35 15.69
CA GLY A 191 28.31 10.06 16.25
C GLY A 191 26.89 9.66 15.82
N SER A 192 26.63 9.66 14.51
CA SER A 192 25.37 9.27 13.86
C SER A 192 24.20 10.22 14.05
N HIS A 193 23.64 10.38 15.25
CA HIS A 193 22.47 11.24 15.46
C HIS A 193 22.38 11.74 16.90
N ALA A 194 23.42 11.51 17.71
CA ALA A 194 23.44 11.87 19.12
C ALA A 194 23.37 13.39 19.32
N GLY A 195 24.08 14.19 18.49
CA GLY A 195 24.00 15.65 18.54
C GLY A 195 22.61 16.19 18.21
N LEU A 196 21.98 15.68 17.14
CA LEU A 196 20.60 16.04 16.77
C LEU A 196 19.59 15.67 17.88
N LEU A 197 19.81 14.55 18.56
CA LEU A 197 18.97 14.11 19.67
C LEU A 197 19.15 14.99 20.91
N ALA A 198 20.38 15.40 21.23
CA ALA A 198 20.66 16.30 22.35
C ALA A 198 20.02 17.69 22.14
N ASP A 199 20.03 18.18 20.90
CA ASP A 199 19.30 19.40 20.53
C ASP A 199 17.81 19.25 20.78
N LEU A 200 17.21 18.12 20.37
CA LEU A 200 15.80 17.84 20.62
C LEU A 200 15.49 17.73 22.11
N ASP A 201 16.32 17.03 22.90
CA ASP A 201 16.14 16.92 24.35
C ASP A 201 16.11 18.30 25.04
N THR A 202 16.86 19.26 24.50
CA THR A 202 16.96 20.62 25.05
C THR A 202 15.84 21.53 24.54
N GLN A 203 15.55 21.51 23.25
CA GLN A 203 14.70 22.49 22.57
C GLN A 203 13.25 22.03 22.40
N ASP A 204 13.00 20.71 22.34
CA ASP A 204 11.69 20.10 22.13
C ASP A 204 11.57 18.76 22.88
N PRO A 205 11.52 18.80 24.22
CA PRO A 205 11.47 17.60 25.06
C PRO A 205 10.21 16.76 24.80
N GLU A 206 9.12 17.36 24.31
CA GLU A 206 7.90 16.64 23.97
C GLU A 206 8.12 15.70 22.78
N THR A 207 8.73 16.19 21.69
CA THR A 207 9.09 15.34 20.56
C THR A 207 10.17 14.33 20.95
N ALA A 208 11.18 14.75 21.73
CA ALA A 208 12.27 13.87 22.14
C ALA A 208 11.82 12.66 22.97
N ALA A 209 10.73 12.81 23.74
CA ALA A 209 10.11 11.73 24.51
C ALA A 209 9.32 10.73 23.64
N LYS A 210 8.84 11.15 22.46
CA LYS A 210 7.97 10.34 21.58
C LYS A 210 8.71 9.75 20.38
N VAL A 211 9.80 10.39 19.93
CA VAL A 211 10.56 9.95 18.75
C VAL A 211 11.27 8.62 19.03
N ASP A 212 11.42 7.80 17.99
CA ASP A 212 12.28 6.62 18.05
C ASP A 212 13.74 7.08 18.08
N ARG A 213 14.28 7.17 19.31
CA ARG A 213 15.62 7.69 19.61
C ARG A 213 16.74 6.85 19.00
N LEU A 214 16.48 5.61 18.57
CA LEU A 214 17.48 4.74 17.94
C LEU A 214 17.47 4.83 16.42
N ASN A 215 16.53 5.59 15.84
CA ASN A 215 16.37 5.72 14.40
C ASN A 215 16.92 7.07 13.92
N PRO A 216 18.13 7.09 13.30
CA PRO A 216 18.79 8.34 12.91
C PRO A 216 17.95 9.20 11.95
N MET A 217 17.17 8.56 11.07
CA MET A 217 16.33 9.26 10.11
C MET A 217 15.13 9.92 10.79
N ARG A 218 14.53 9.27 11.80
CA ARG A 218 13.41 9.83 12.56
C ARG A 218 13.86 10.97 13.47
N VAL A 219 15.01 10.82 14.12
CA VAL A 219 15.63 11.87 14.94
C VAL A 219 15.97 13.08 14.05
N GLN A 220 16.64 12.88 12.92
CA GLN A 220 16.91 13.99 12.00
C GLN A 220 15.60 14.64 11.51
N ARG A 221 14.58 13.86 11.13
CA ARG A 221 13.31 14.46 10.68
C ARG A 221 12.67 15.32 11.76
N ALA A 222 12.66 14.87 13.01
CA ALA A 222 12.15 15.66 14.14
C ALA A 222 12.92 16.96 14.32
N TRP A 223 14.26 16.88 14.27
CA TRP A 223 15.14 18.04 14.35
C TRP A 223 14.93 19.01 13.17
N GLU A 224 14.86 18.50 11.94
CA GLU A 224 14.61 19.31 10.72
C GLU A 224 13.29 20.08 10.82
N VAL A 225 12.22 19.46 11.34
CA VAL A 225 10.91 20.10 11.50
C VAL A 225 10.99 21.23 12.53
N LEU A 226 11.66 20.98 13.66
CA LEU A 226 11.86 21.99 14.68
C LEU A 226 12.67 23.18 14.13
N GLN A 227 13.80 22.92 13.45
CA GLN A 227 14.62 23.99 12.89
C GLN A 227 13.92 24.76 11.77
N ALA A 228 13.15 24.08 10.92
CA ALA A 228 12.48 24.71 9.79
C ALA A 228 11.27 25.55 10.20
N THR A 229 10.57 25.17 11.27
CA THR A 229 9.26 25.75 11.61
C THR A 229 9.22 26.46 12.96
N GLY A 230 10.23 26.26 13.81
CA GLY A 230 10.20 26.66 15.23
C GLY A 230 9.20 25.84 16.06
N ARG A 231 8.48 24.90 15.45
CA ARG A 231 7.44 24.08 16.07
C ARG A 231 7.82 22.61 16.01
N GLY A 232 7.76 21.96 17.17
CA GLY A 232 8.09 20.56 17.33
C GLY A 232 7.19 19.58 16.58
N LEU A 233 7.73 18.40 16.24
CA LEU A 233 6.99 17.37 15.50
C LEU A 233 5.79 16.83 16.30
N ALA A 234 5.91 16.66 17.61
CA ALA A 234 4.81 16.24 18.48
C ALA A 234 3.67 17.26 18.48
N ALA A 235 4.00 18.55 18.55
CA ALA A 235 3.03 19.62 18.47
C ALA A 235 2.33 19.65 17.10
N TRP A 236 3.05 19.46 15.99
CA TRP A 236 2.44 19.30 14.67
C TRP A 236 1.49 18.10 14.61
N GLN A 237 1.92 16.94 15.11
CA GLN A 237 1.10 15.73 15.10
C GLN A 237 -0.19 15.86 15.92
N ALA A 238 -0.23 16.72 16.93
CA ALA A 238 -1.44 17.02 17.68
C ALA A 238 -2.54 17.68 16.84
N ASP A 239 -2.17 18.36 15.75
CA ASP A 239 -3.09 19.00 14.80
C ASP A 239 -3.41 18.10 13.59
N THR A 240 -3.15 16.79 13.68
CA THR A 240 -3.44 15.87 12.57
C THR A 240 -4.94 15.93 12.24
N PRO A 241 -5.32 16.23 10.97
CA PRO A 241 -6.72 16.31 10.59
C PRO A 241 -7.38 14.93 10.67
N PRO A 242 -8.72 14.86 10.69
CA PRO A 242 -9.45 13.61 10.57
C PRO A 242 -9.01 12.79 9.35
N PRO A 243 -9.09 11.45 9.41
CA PRO A 243 -8.68 10.60 8.31
C PRO A 243 -9.53 10.83 7.06
N ALA A 244 -8.89 10.70 5.90
CA ALA A 244 -9.60 10.79 4.62
C ALA A 244 -10.53 9.58 4.40
N LEU A 245 -10.19 8.41 4.97
CA LEU A 245 -11.05 7.23 4.98
C LEU A 245 -10.97 6.52 6.34
N SER A 246 -11.99 6.69 7.18
CA SER A 246 -12.07 5.96 8.45
C SER A 246 -12.15 4.44 8.22
N LEU A 247 -11.50 3.66 9.10
CA LEU A 247 -11.59 2.19 9.07
C LEU A 247 -13.03 1.68 9.19
N THR A 248 -13.91 2.39 9.89
CA THR A 248 -15.32 1.99 10.02
C THR A 248 -16.12 2.19 8.73
N SER A 249 -15.60 3.01 7.81
CA SER A 249 -16.18 3.28 6.49
C SER A 249 -15.54 2.44 5.39
N ALA A 250 -14.60 1.56 5.73
CA ALA A 250 -13.90 0.68 4.81
C ALA A 250 -13.99 -0.78 5.27
N TYR A 251 -13.70 -1.71 4.37
CA TYR A 251 -13.47 -3.10 4.73
C TYR A 251 -11.96 -3.38 4.73
N PRO A 252 -11.29 -3.29 5.90
CA PRO A 252 -9.85 -3.44 5.99
C PRO A 252 -9.43 -4.90 6.11
N ILE A 253 -8.59 -5.36 5.20
CA ILE A 253 -8.03 -6.72 5.15
C ILE A 253 -6.52 -6.64 5.33
N VAL A 254 -5.98 -7.51 6.18
CA VAL A 254 -4.55 -7.76 6.30
C VAL A 254 -4.24 -9.22 6.00
N MET A 255 -3.39 -9.45 5.01
CA MET A 255 -2.84 -10.77 4.73
C MET A 255 -1.73 -11.05 5.73
N ASP A 256 -1.92 -12.07 6.57
CA ASP A 256 -0.90 -12.54 7.49
C ASP A 256 -0.33 -13.87 7.00
N ALA A 257 0.97 -13.87 6.77
CA ALA A 257 1.69 -15.02 6.26
C ALA A 257 2.84 -15.38 7.19
N GLU A 258 3.09 -16.68 7.30
CA GLU A 258 4.26 -17.16 8.01
C GLU A 258 5.55 -16.89 7.24
N LYS A 259 6.65 -16.79 8.01
CA LYS A 259 7.95 -16.41 7.44
C LYS A 259 8.42 -17.43 6.41
N GLU A 260 8.30 -18.70 6.74
CA GLU A 260 8.77 -19.83 5.96
C GLU A 260 8.04 -19.87 4.62
N TRP A 261 6.70 -19.74 4.64
CA TRP A 261 5.88 -19.67 3.42
C TRP A 261 6.25 -18.49 2.51
N LEU A 262 6.56 -17.32 3.08
CA LEU A 262 7.01 -16.16 2.29
C LEU A 262 8.40 -16.35 1.69
N ASN A 263 9.32 -16.99 2.40
CA ASN A 263 10.71 -17.11 1.96
C ASN A 263 10.84 -17.86 0.63
N ASP A 264 10.08 -18.94 0.47
CA ASP A 264 10.09 -19.75 -0.75
C ASP A 264 9.54 -18.97 -1.94
N ARG A 265 8.44 -18.24 -1.70
CA ARG A 265 7.80 -17.40 -2.73
C ARG A 265 8.68 -16.22 -3.13
N ILE A 266 9.37 -15.60 -2.17
CA ILE A 266 10.31 -14.50 -2.43
C ILE A 266 11.45 -14.98 -3.33
N ALA A 267 12.04 -16.16 -3.05
CA ALA A 267 13.12 -16.71 -3.87
C ALA A 267 12.67 -17.00 -5.30
N GLN A 268 11.49 -17.62 -5.47
CA GLN A 268 10.93 -17.89 -6.81
C GLN A 268 10.62 -16.61 -7.57
N ARG A 269 10.10 -15.58 -6.88
CA ARG A 269 9.65 -14.35 -7.51
C ARG A 269 10.78 -13.55 -8.15
N PHE A 270 11.95 -13.48 -7.51
CA PHE A 270 13.07 -12.75 -8.13
C PHE A 270 13.56 -13.45 -9.40
N GLN A 271 13.60 -14.78 -9.41
CA GLN A 271 13.90 -15.53 -10.64
C GLN A 271 12.87 -15.21 -11.73
N MET A 272 11.58 -15.21 -11.40
CA MET A 272 10.52 -14.85 -12.35
C MET A 272 10.68 -13.41 -12.88
N MET A 273 11.14 -12.47 -12.05
CA MET A 273 11.43 -11.10 -12.50
C MET A 273 12.58 -11.07 -13.52
N LEU A 274 13.65 -11.83 -13.29
CA LEU A 274 14.74 -11.96 -14.26
C LEU A 274 14.23 -12.54 -15.58
N ASP A 275 13.44 -13.61 -15.53
CA ASP A 275 12.85 -14.25 -16.71
C ASP A 275 11.90 -13.31 -17.47
N GLN A 276 11.32 -12.31 -16.79
CA GLN A 276 10.44 -11.28 -17.36
C GLN A 276 11.20 -10.06 -17.92
N GLY A 277 12.54 -10.02 -17.80
CA GLY A 277 13.36 -8.92 -18.32
C GLY A 277 13.76 -7.87 -17.28
N ALA A 278 13.75 -8.19 -15.97
CA ALA A 278 14.22 -7.25 -14.94
C ALA A 278 15.67 -6.78 -15.15
N LEU A 279 16.52 -7.60 -15.75
CA LEU A 279 17.89 -7.20 -16.08
C LEU A 279 17.92 -6.15 -17.19
N ASP A 280 17.02 -6.24 -18.17
CA ASP A 280 16.92 -5.24 -19.24
C ASP A 280 16.31 -3.94 -18.70
N GLU A 281 15.28 -4.03 -17.84
CA GLU A 281 14.75 -2.89 -17.10
C GLU A 281 15.85 -2.17 -16.27
N ALA A 282 16.77 -2.92 -15.65
CA ALA A 282 17.92 -2.34 -14.95
C ALA A 282 18.93 -1.68 -15.90
N LYS A 283 19.16 -2.24 -17.10
CA LYS A 283 20.03 -1.61 -18.13
C LYS A 283 19.46 -0.28 -18.59
N ASP A 284 18.15 -0.21 -18.82
CA ASP A 284 17.46 1.01 -19.27
C ASP A 284 17.60 2.15 -18.26
N ASN A 285 17.71 1.80 -16.97
CA ASN A 285 17.89 2.75 -15.87
C ASN A 285 19.35 3.08 -15.53
N LEU A 286 20.32 2.37 -16.12
CA LEU A 286 21.73 2.46 -15.72
C LEU A 286 22.32 3.85 -15.94
N ALA A 287 21.99 4.49 -17.06
CA ALA A 287 22.54 5.79 -17.43
C ALA A 287 22.09 6.93 -16.49
N THR A 288 20.90 6.80 -15.90
CA THR A 288 20.30 7.78 -14.99
C THR A 288 20.30 7.30 -13.54
N TRP A 289 21.05 6.24 -13.23
CA TRP A 289 21.08 5.66 -11.90
C TRP A 289 21.70 6.63 -10.90
N ASP A 290 20.93 6.97 -9.88
CA ASP A 290 21.39 7.71 -8.71
C ASP A 290 20.87 7.01 -7.44
N PRO A 291 21.77 6.45 -6.59
CA PRO A 291 21.37 5.72 -5.40
C PRO A 291 20.70 6.58 -4.33
N THR A 292 20.74 7.92 -4.45
CA THR A 292 20.09 8.85 -3.53
C THR A 292 18.59 9.02 -3.82
N LEU A 293 18.15 8.71 -5.05
CA LEU A 293 16.75 8.85 -5.45
C LEU A 293 15.83 7.85 -4.74
N PRO A 294 14.56 8.20 -4.48
CA PRO A 294 13.59 7.28 -3.90
C PRO A 294 13.34 6.03 -4.77
N ALA A 295 13.24 6.19 -6.10
CA ALA A 295 12.99 5.08 -7.03
C ALA A 295 14.11 4.02 -6.96
N SER A 296 15.36 4.44 -6.74
CA SER A 296 16.52 3.55 -6.63
C SER A 296 16.50 2.63 -5.41
N LYS A 297 15.50 2.78 -4.52
CA LYS A 297 15.27 1.87 -3.38
C LYS A 297 14.44 0.65 -3.75
N ALA A 298 14.03 0.51 -5.02
CA ALA A 298 13.43 -0.71 -5.54
C ALA A 298 14.35 -1.91 -5.28
N ILE A 299 13.88 -2.90 -4.52
CA ILE A 299 14.70 -4.05 -4.14
C ILE A 299 15.03 -4.85 -5.40
N GLY A 300 16.31 -5.15 -5.61
CA GLY A 300 16.82 -5.74 -6.84
C GLY A 300 17.48 -4.70 -7.77
N ALA A 301 17.07 -3.43 -7.73
CA ALA A 301 17.68 -2.42 -8.59
C ALA A 301 19.14 -2.15 -8.20
N PRO A 302 19.50 -1.85 -6.93
CA PRO A 302 20.90 -1.68 -6.53
C PRO A 302 21.77 -2.91 -6.84
N GLU A 303 21.21 -4.11 -6.68
CA GLU A 303 21.90 -5.37 -6.93
C GLU A 303 22.17 -5.60 -8.43
N LEU A 304 21.17 -5.39 -9.28
CA LEU A 304 21.32 -5.56 -10.72
C LEU A 304 22.21 -4.46 -11.34
N ILE A 305 22.15 -3.24 -10.82
CA ILE A 305 23.04 -2.15 -11.27
C ILE A 305 24.50 -2.48 -10.95
N LYS A 306 24.81 -2.97 -9.75
CA LYS A 306 26.17 -3.43 -9.40
C LYS A 306 26.66 -4.55 -10.31
N TYR A 307 25.78 -5.49 -10.64
CA TYR A 307 26.10 -6.53 -11.62
C TYR A 307 26.44 -5.92 -13.00
N LEU A 308 25.62 -4.98 -13.48
CA LEU A 308 25.84 -4.30 -14.76
C LEU A 308 27.12 -3.44 -14.78
N GLN A 309 27.56 -2.95 -13.62
CA GLN A 309 28.81 -2.22 -13.44
C GLN A 309 30.04 -3.13 -13.31
N GLY A 310 29.85 -4.45 -13.17
CA GLY A 310 30.92 -5.43 -13.01
C GLY A 310 31.41 -5.60 -11.57
N ASP A 311 30.71 -5.04 -10.58
CA ASP A 311 31.09 -5.09 -9.16
C ASP A 311 30.69 -6.40 -8.47
N MET A 312 29.80 -7.20 -9.07
CA MET A 312 29.39 -8.51 -8.56
C MET A 312 28.87 -9.42 -9.67
N THR A 313 28.75 -10.73 -9.40
CA THR A 313 28.12 -11.67 -10.35
C THR A 313 26.60 -11.60 -10.28
N LEU A 314 25.92 -12.13 -11.30
CA LEU A 314 24.45 -12.17 -11.34
C LEU A 314 23.88 -13.04 -10.21
N GLU A 315 24.54 -14.14 -9.89
CA GLU A 315 24.15 -15.05 -8.81
C GLU A 315 24.24 -14.34 -7.45
N ALA A 316 25.31 -13.57 -7.23
CA ALA A 316 25.47 -12.77 -6.02
C ALA A 316 24.42 -11.66 -5.92
N ALA A 317 24.07 -11.03 -7.05
CA ALA A 317 23.01 -10.02 -7.11
C ALA A 317 21.63 -10.62 -6.76
N GLN A 318 21.33 -11.80 -7.29
CA GLN A 318 20.10 -12.54 -6.99
C GLN A 318 20.01 -12.93 -5.51
N GLU A 319 21.09 -13.43 -4.92
CA GLU A 319 21.14 -13.75 -3.50
C GLU A 319 20.91 -12.51 -2.64
N ALA A 320 21.61 -11.40 -2.94
CA ALA A 320 21.47 -10.14 -2.22
C ALA A 320 20.04 -9.58 -2.30
N ALA A 321 19.44 -9.55 -3.50
CA ALA A 321 18.07 -9.08 -3.71
C ALA A 321 17.04 -9.95 -2.96
N THR A 322 17.26 -11.26 -2.94
CA THR A 322 16.43 -12.22 -2.18
C THR A 322 16.51 -11.93 -0.67
N ILE A 323 17.72 -11.73 -0.14
CA ILE A 323 17.94 -11.38 1.27
C ILE A 323 17.27 -10.04 1.61
N ALA A 324 17.48 -9.01 0.79
CA ALA A 324 16.86 -7.70 0.97
C ALA A 324 15.33 -7.78 0.97
N THR A 325 14.74 -8.59 0.07
CA THR A 325 13.29 -8.82 0.00
C THR A 325 12.77 -9.52 1.26
N ARG A 326 13.49 -10.52 1.79
CA ARG A 326 13.14 -11.19 3.06
C ARG A 326 13.17 -10.23 4.24
N GLN A 327 14.18 -9.36 4.32
CA GLN A 327 14.27 -8.34 5.36
C GLN A 327 13.14 -7.33 5.25
N PHE A 328 12.78 -6.92 4.04
CA PHE A 328 11.63 -6.05 3.79
C PHE A 328 10.31 -6.69 4.21
N ALA A 329 10.06 -7.94 3.81
CA ALA A 329 8.88 -8.71 4.23
C ALA A 329 8.81 -8.84 5.76
N LYS A 330 9.94 -9.06 6.44
CA LYS A 330 10.01 -9.05 7.91
C LYS A 330 9.58 -7.70 8.49
N ARG A 331 10.09 -6.58 7.97
CA ARG A 331 9.71 -5.23 8.43
C ARG A 331 8.22 -4.97 8.23
N GLN A 332 7.67 -5.37 7.07
CA GLN A 332 6.24 -5.28 6.77
C GLN A 332 5.40 -6.08 7.78
N ARG A 333 5.73 -7.35 8.04
CA ARG A 333 5.04 -8.18 9.03
C ARG A 333 5.07 -7.56 10.42
N THR A 334 6.23 -7.04 10.86
CA THR A 334 6.34 -6.34 12.15
C THR A 334 5.42 -5.12 12.20
N TRP A 335 5.37 -4.32 11.13
CA TRP A 335 4.47 -3.17 11.04
C TRP A 335 3.01 -3.59 11.15
N PHE A 336 2.58 -4.54 10.32
CA PHE A 336 1.18 -4.97 10.27
C PHE A 336 0.71 -5.59 11.59
N ARG A 337 1.53 -6.40 12.24
CA ARG A 337 1.23 -6.95 13.58
C ARG A 337 1.03 -5.85 14.63
N ALA A 338 1.81 -4.78 14.55
CA ALA A 338 1.73 -3.67 15.49
C ALA A 338 0.55 -2.74 15.22
N ARG A 339 0.29 -2.42 13.94
CA ARG A 339 -0.60 -1.33 13.51
C ARG A 339 -1.94 -1.76 12.94
N MET A 340 -2.10 -3.01 12.49
CA MET A 340 -3.31 -3.48 11.80
C MET A 340 -4.11 -4.50 12.62
N LYS A 341 -4.16 -4.31 13.94
CA LYS A 341 -4.91 -5.20 14.86
C LYS A 341 -6.43 -5.19 14.59
N ASN A 342 -6.94 -4.07 14.07
CA ASN A 342 -8.36 -3.87 13.77
C ASN A 342 -8.72 -4.22 12.32
N TYR A 343 -7.81 -4.88 11.58
CA TYR A 343 -8.07 -5.34 10.22
C TYR A 343 -8.59 -6.78 10.26
N HIS A 344 -9.44 -7.13 9.30
CA HIS A 344 -9.84 -8.51 9.05
C HIS A 344 -8.63 -9.32 8.57
N LYS A 345 -8.25 -10.33 9.35
CA LYS A 345 -7.06 -11.11 9.10
C LYS A 345 -7.35 -12.28 8.16
N ILE A 346 -6.65 -12.35 7.04
CA ILE A 346 -6.57 -13.55 6.20
C ILE A 346 -5.26 -14.26 6.52
N SER A 347 -5.36 -15.35 7.27
CA SER A 347 -4.20 -16.21 7.56
C SER A 347 -3.87 -17.05 6.32
N LEU A 348 -2.62 -16.95 5.88
CA LEU A 348 -2.06 -17.75 4.80
C LEU A 348 -1.34 -18.98 5.40
N PRO A 349 -1.16 -20.06 4.60
CA PRO A 349 -0.58 -21.32 5.06
C PRO A 349 0.80 -21.21 5.72
#